data_AF-A0A6S6QU74-F1
#
_entry.id   AF-A0A6S6QU74-F1
#
_cell.length_a   1.000
_cell.length_b   1.000
_cell.length_c   1.000
_cell.angle_alpha   90.00
_cell.angle_beta   90.00
_cell.angle_gamma   90.00
#
_symmetry.space_group_name_H-M   'P 1'
#
loop_
_entity.id
_entity.type
_entity.pdbx_description
1 polymer ?
#
loop_
_entity_poly.entity_id
_entity_poly.type
_entity_poly.pdbx_seq_one_letter_code
_entity_poly.pdbx_strand_id
1 'polypeptide(L)'
;MGMSAYKGQVKNIKDTPFGYTLSVIGGKWKMVIIYLLAENQPVRFNDLKRQIGSITFKVLSSQLKELELDGLIDRKEYPQIPPKVEYRLTAKAETLLPVLEGLCEWGAKNQNK
;
A
#
# COMPACT_ATOMS: atom_id res chain seq x y z
N MET A 1 14.69 -8.07 13.89
CA MET A 1 14.12 -9.40 14.21
C MET A 1 13.94 -10.14 12.89
N GLY A 2 14.55 -11.31 12.70
CA GLY A 2 14.53 -12.04 11.42
C GLY A 2 13.56 -13.23 11.44
N MET A 3 13.27 -13.79 10.26
CA MET A 3 12.39 -14.97 10.09
C MET A 3 12.85 -16.20 10.90
N SER A 4 14.14 -16.27 11.26
CA SER A 4 14.72 -17.32 12.11
C SER A 4 14.13 -17.36 13.52
N ALA A 5 13.62 -16.23 14.04
CA ALA A 5 13.03 -16.16 15.37
C ALA A 5 11.68 -16.87 15.49
N TYR A 6 11.03 -17.22 14.37
CA TYR A 6 9.69 -17.80 14.35
C TYR A 6 9.67 -19.27 13.90
N LYS A 7 10.81 -19.87 13.59
CA LYS A 7 10.89 -21.23 13.04
C LYS A 7 10.36 -22.27 14.06
N GLY A 8 9.31 -23.01 13.68
CA GLY A 8 8.71 -24.08 14.50
C GLY A 8 7.78 -23.62 15.63
N GLN A 9 7.58 -22.31 15.81
CA GLN A 9 6.74 -21.76 16.88
C GLN A 9 5.41 -21.16 16.39
N VAL A 10 5.21 -21.07 15.06
CA VAL A 10 4.03 -20.44 14.46
C VAL A 10 2.90 -21.45 14.30
N LYS A 11 1.84 -21.28 15.11
CA LYS A 11 0.57 -22.03 14.95
C LYS A 11 -0.35 -21.39 13.91
N ASN A 12 -0.33 -20.06 13.79
CA ASN A 12 -1.11 -19.29 12.82
C ASN A 12 -0.27 -18.15 12.26
N ILE A 13 -0.20 -18.04 10.93
CA ILE A 13 0.59 -17.01 10.25
C ILE A 13 0.16 -15.59 10.66
N LYS A 14 -1.12 -15.38 10.94
CA LYS A 14 -1.69 -14.09 11.33
C LYS A 14 -1.11 -13.53 12.63
N ASP A 15 -0.56 -14.39 13.49
CA ASP A 15 0.02 -14.00 14.78
C ASP A 15 1.49 -13.58 14.66
N THR A 16 2.08 -13.72 13.46
CA THR A 16 3.46 -13.30 13.20
C THR A 16 3.50 -11.85 12.72
N PRO A 17 4.62 -11.13 12.93
CA PRO A 17 4.78 -9.82 12.33
C PRO A 17 4.64 -9.82 10.80
N PHE A 18 5.05 -10.91 10.15
CA PHE A 18 4.87 -11.08 8.70
C PHE A 18 3.38 -11.18 8.31
N GLY A 19 2.60 -11.97 9.05
CA GLY A 19 1.17 -12.08 8.84
C GLY A 19 0.41 -10.79 9.13
N TYR A 20 0.83 -10.04 10.17
CA TYR A 20 0.34 -8.69 10.41
C TYR A 20 0.65 -7.77 9.22
N THR A 21 1.88 -7.74 8.73
CA THR A 21 2.22 -6.95 7.54
C THR A 21 1.35 -7.34 6.36
N LEU A 22 1.18 -8.64 6.09
CA LEU A 22 0.30 -9.11 5.02
C LEU A 22 -1.19 -8.78 5.21
N SER A 23 -1.70 -8.68 6.43
CA SER A 23 -3.09 -8.27 6.65
C SER A 23 -3.30 -6.79 6.32
N VAL A 24 -2.28 -5.96 6.58
CA VAL A 24 -2.32 -4.52 6.37
C VAL A 24 -2.07 -4.17 4.90
N ILE A 25 -1.01 -4.69 4.28
CA ILE A 25 -0.60 -4.30 2.91
C ILE A 25 -0.83 -5.36 1.85
N GLY A 26 -1.19 -6.58 2.23
CA GLY A 26 -1.43 -7.66 1.28
C GLY A 26 -2.69 -7.45 0.42
N GLY A 27 -2.86 -8.35 -0.53
CA GLY A 27 -3.94 -8.29 -1.53
C GLY A 27 -3.50 -7.65 -2.84
N LYS A 28 -4.45 -7.58 -3.80
CA LYS A 28 -4.14 -7.21 -5.19
C LYS A 28 -3.79 -5.73 -5.37
N TRP A 29 -4.40 -4.84 -4.57
CA TRP A 29 -4.38 -3.40 -4.86
C TRP A 29 -3.64 -2.55 -3.84
N LYS A 30 -3.58 -2.96 -2.57
CA LYS A 30 -2.98 -2.14 -1.50
C LYS A 30 -1.52 -1.77 -1.78
N MET A 31 -0.66 -2.75 -2.09
CA MET A 31 0.74 -2.48 -2.45
C MET A 31 0.87 -1.60 -3.70
N VAL A 32 0.03 -1.80 -4.72
CA VAL A 32 0.05 -0.98 -5.95
C VAL A 32 -0.29 0.48 -5.60
N ILE A 33 -1.31 0.70 -4.78
CA ILE A 33 -1.70 2.05 -4.35
C ILE A 33 -0.56 2.71 -3.56
N ILE A 34 0.03 1.99 -2.59
CA ILE A 34 1.13 2.52 -1.78
C ILE A 34 2.33 2.88 -2.66
N TYR A 35 2.70 2.02 -3.61
CA TYR A 35 3.77 2.28 -4.58
C TYR A 35 3.52 3.56 -5.40
N LEU A 36 2.31 3.71 -5.97
CA LEU A 36 1.97 4.90 -6.76
C LEU A 36 1.96 6.19 -5.92
N LEU A 37 1.54 6.10 -4.65
CA LEU A 37 1.61 7.22 -3.72
C LEU A 37 3.06 7.55 -3.35
N ALA A 38 3.91 6.56 -3.14
CA ALA A 38 5.33 6.76 -2.86
C ALA A 38 6.02 7.55 -3.99
N GLU A 39 5.70 7.24 -5.25
CA GLU A 39 6.31 7.92 -6.40
C GLU A 39 5.72 9.30 -6.70
N ASN A 40 4.42 9.51 -6.46
CA ASN A 40 3.68 10.64 -7.04
C ASN A 40 2.90 11.50 -6.03
N GLN A 41 3.03 11.28 -4.71
CA GLN A 41 2.22 11.99 -3.72
C GLN A 41 2.43 13.52 -3.74
N PRO A 42 1.35 14.33 -3.56
CA PRO A 42 -0.05 13.90 -3.42
C PRO A 42 -0.69 13.44 -4.74
N VAL A 43 -1.50 12.37 -4.69
CA VAL A 43 -2.21 11.84 -5.87
C VAL A 43 -3.73 12.00 -5.70
N ARG A 44 -4.45 12.35 -6.77
CA ARG A 44 -5.93 12.40 -6.77
C ARG A 44 -6.54 11.04 -7.07
N PHE A 45 -7.80 10.84 -6.65
CA PHE A 45 -8.53 9.59 -6.88
C PHE A 45 -8.53 9.15 -8.36
N ASN A 46 -8.84 10.05 -9.28
CA ASN A 46 -8.92 9.73 -10.71
C ASN A 46 -7.54 9.44 -11.32
N ASP A 47 -6.48 10.03 -10.79
CA ASP A 47 -5.12 9.75 -11.24
C ASP A 47 -4.69 8.34 -10.80
N LEU A 48 -4.97 7.93 -9.56
CA LEU A 48 -4.78 6.55 -9.11
C LEU A 48 -5.57 5.57 -9.98
N LYS A 49 -6.85 5.85 -10.23
CA LYS A 49 -7.70 5.02 -11.08
C LYS A 49 -7.15 4.87 -12.50
N ARG A 50 -6.61 5.94 -13.09
CA ARG A 50 -6.02 5.96 -14.43
C ARG A 50 -4.72 5.15 -14.46
N GLN A 51 -3.83 5.36 -13.49
CA GLN A 51 -2.54 4.68 -13.42
C GLN A 51 -2.68 3.17 -13.16
N ILE A 52 -3.62 2.76 -12.30
CA ILE A 52 -3.87 1.34 -12.02
C ILE A 52 -4.64 0.65 -13.17
N GLY A 53 -5.52 1.39 -13.87
CA GLY A 53 -6.25 0.92 -15.05
C GLY A 53 -7.38 -0.08 -14.75
N SER A 54 -7.03 -1.31 -14.35
CA SER A 54 -7.96 -2.44 -14.26
C SER A 54 -8.84 -2.47 -13.00
N ILE A 55 -8.53 -1.68 -11.97
CA ILE A 55 -9.34 -1.56 -10.76
C ILE A 55 -10.64 -0.81 -11.06
N THR A 56 -11.77 -1.22 -10.47
CA THR A 56 -13.03 -0.45 -10.58
C THR A 56 -13.06 0.73 -9.61
N PHE A 57 -13.88 1.75 -9.88
CA PHE A 57 -14.06 2.90 -8.97
C PHE A 57 -14.47 2.45 -7.55
N LYS A 58 -15.44 1.52 -7.47
CA LYS A 58 -15.93 0.98 -6.20
C LYS A 58 -14.82 0.27 -5.41
N VAL A 59 -14.03 -0.56 -6.08
CA VAL A 59 -12.93 -1.29 -5.42
C VAL A 59 -11.83 -0.32 -4.99
N LEU A 60 -11.44 0.63 -5.84
CA LEU A 60 -10.44 1.64 -5.46
C LEU A 60 -10.87 2.44 -4.22
N SER A 61 -12.14 2.86 -4.18
CA SER A 61 -12.71 3.56 -3.01
C SER A 61 -12.64 2.71 -1.73
N SER A 62 -13.01 1.43 -1.81
CA SER A 62 -12.89 0.49 -0.67
C SER A 62 -11.46 0.35 -0.19
N GLN A 63 -10.51 0.15 -1.12
CA GLN A 63 -9.10 -0.06 -0.80
C GLN A 63 -8.45 1.19 -0.19
N LEU A 64 -8.78 2.38 -0.69
CA LEU A 64 -8.32 3.63 -0.09
C LEU A 64 -8.89 3.82 1.32
N LYS A 65 -10.18 3.51 1.53
CA LYS A 65 -10.79 3.58 2.86
C LYS A 65 -10.16 2.58 3.84
N GLU A 66 -9.86 1.37 3.41
CA GLU A 66 -9.14 0.38 4.23
C GLU A 66 -7.74 0.87 4.60
N LEU A 67 -6.98 1.39 3.63
CA LEU A 67 -5.65 1.95 3.88
C LEU A 67 -5.67 3.17 4.82
N GLU A 68 -6.70 4.00 4.73
CA GLU A 68 -6.92 5.14 5.63
C GLU A 68 -7.22 4.65 7.06
N LEU A 69 -8.10 3.66 7.21
CA LEU A 69 -8.41 3.03 8.50
C LEU A 69 -7.20 2.33 9.13
N ASP A 70 -6.34 1.71 8.32
CA ASP A 70 -5.09 1.08 8.75
C ASP A 70 -3.98 2.11 9.11
N GLY A 71 -4.26 3.40 8.90
CA GLY A 71 -3.36 4.53 9.16
C GLY A 71 -2.17 4.57 8.20
N LEU A 72 -2.35 4.07 6.98
CA LEU A 72 -1.31 4.06 5.95
C LEU A 72 -1.41 5.22 4.96
N ILE A 73 -2.60 5.77 4.76
CA ILE A 73 -2.78 6.94 3.91
C ILE A 73 -3.56 8.04 4.62
N ASP A 74 -3.21 9.29 4.31
CA ASP A 74 -3.95 10.47 4.69
C ASP A 74 -4.78 10.95 3.50
N ARG A 75 -6.08 11.13 3.75
CA ARG A 75 -7.04 11.69 2.80
C ARG A 75 -7.30 13.15 3.13
N LYS A 76 -6.97 14.06 2.22
CA LYS A 76 -7.21 15.50 2.38
C LYS A 76 -8.24 16.01 1.39
N GLU A 77 -9.36 16.50 1.92
CA GLU A 77 -10.36 17.21 1.15
C GLU A 77 -10.05 18.72 1.11
N TYR A 78 -10.27 19.33 -0.04
CA TYR A 78 -10.18 20.77 -0.23
C TYR A 78 -11.56 21.30 -0.60
N PRO A 79 -12.18 22.16 0.24
CA PRO A 79 -13.47 22.76 -0.03
C PRO A 79 -13.30 23.88 -1.06
N GLN A 80 -13.27 23.49 -2.33
CA GLN A 80 -13.19 24.38 -3.49
C GLN A 80 -14.15 23.88 -4.58
N ILE A 81 -14.39 24.70 -5.61
CA ILE A 81 -15.19 24.32 -6.77
C ILE A 81 -14.25 24.19 -7.99
N PRO A 82 -14.18 23.01 -8.64
CA PRO A 82 -14.77 21.73 -8.23
C PRO A 82 -14.05 21.13 -6.99
N PRO A 83 -14.74 20.29 -6.19
CA PRO A 83 -14.16 19.68 -4.99
C PRO A 83 -12.95 18.83 -5.35
N LYS A 84 -11.92 18.93 -4.52
CA LYS A 84 -10.63 18.27 -4.75
C LYS A 84 -10.28 17.39 -3.56
N VAL A 85 -9.86 16.17 -3.84
CA VAL A 85 -9.40 15.21 -2.84
C VAL A 85 -8.03 14.69 -3.25
N GLU A 86 -7.10 14.69 -2.30
CA GLU A 86 -5.74 14.17 -2.45
C GLU A 86 -5.46 13.10 -1.41
N TYR A 87 -4.61 12.15 -1.79
CA TYR A 87 -4.11 11.08 -0.94
C TYR A 87 -2.59 11.18 -0.82
N ARG A 88 -2.07 10.90 0.38
CA ARG A 88 -0.65 10.85 0.72
C ARG A 88 -0.39 9.64 1.61
N LEU A 89 0.85 9.15 1.65
CA LEU A 89 1.29 8.21 2.66
C LEU A 89 1.38 8.91 4.02
N THR A 90 1.06 8.19 5.08
CA THR A 90 1.37 8.61 6.45
C THR A 90 2.84 8.33 6.77
N ALA A 91 3.36 8.94 7.83
CA ALA A 91 4.71 8.61 8.34
C ALA A 91 4.88 7.11 8.66
N LYS A 92 3.81 6.43 9.10
CA LYS A 92 3.80 4.98 9.32
C LYS A 92 4.01 4.23 7.99
N ALA A 93 3.31 4.61 6.93
CA ALA A 93 3.46 3.98 5.62
C ALA A 93 4.82 4.28 4.97
N GLU A 94 5.41 5.45 5.23
CA GLU A 94 6.75 5.77 4.72
C GLU A 94 7.83 4.81 5.27
N THR A 95 7.63 4.22 6.46
CA THR A 95 8.54 3.17 6.95
C THR A 95 8.52 1.87 6.13
N LEU A 96 7.54 1.71 5.22
CA LEU A 96 7.46 0.58 4.30
C LEU A 96 8.26 0.80 3.01
N LEU A 97 8.73 2.01 2.72
CA LEU A 97 9.46 2.31 1.48
C LEU A 97 10.69 1.40 1.27
N PRO A 98 11.54 1.14 2.29
CA PRO A 98 12.65 0.21 2.13
C PRO A 98 12.21 -1.22 1.79
N VAL A 99 11.02 -1.63 2.23
CA VAL A 99 10.44 -2.93 1.88
C VAL A 99 10.02 -2.96 0.41
N LEU A 100 9.41 -1.88 -0.09
CA LEU A 100 9.04 -1.76 -1.50
C LEU A 100 10.29 -1.76 -2.40
N GLU A 101 11.34 -1.04 -2.01
CA GLU A 101 12.63 -1.06 -2.71
C GLU A 101 13.20 -2.49 -2.78
N GLY A 102 13.18 -3.23 -1.67
CA GLY A 102 13.61 -4.63 -1.66
C GLY A 102 12.79 -5.54 -2.58
N LEU A 103 11.48 -5.29 -2.71
CA LEU A 103 10.62 -5.98 -3.67
C LEU A 103 10.99 -5.63 -5.12
N CYS A 104 11.25 -4.35 -5.40
CA CYS A 104 11.71 -3.87 -6.71
C CYS A 104 13.05 -4.49 -7.09
N GLU A 105 14.02 -4.52 -6.17
CA GLU A 105 15.32 -5.16 -6.38
C GLU A 105 15.18 -6.66 -6.68
N TRP A 106 14.34 -7.36 -5.91
CA TRP A 106 14.08 -8.77 -6.16
C TRP A 106 13.46 -8.97 -7.54
N GLY A 107 12.48 -8.14 -7.91
CA GLY A 107 11.85 -8.14 -9.23
C GLY A 107 12.89 -7.94 -10.34
N ALA A 108 13.71 -6.91 -10.26
CA ALA A 108 14.77 -6.62 -11.23
C ALA A 108 15.75 -7.79 -11.40
N LYS A 109 16.06 -8.52 -10.32
CA LYS A 109 16.95 -9.69 -10.35
C LYS A 109 16.32 -10.94 -10.99
N ASN A 110 14.99 -11.03 -11.06
CA ASN A 110 14.28 -12.27 -11.44
C ASN A 110 13.28 -12.11 -12.61
N GLN A 111 12.98 -10.89 -13.07
CA GLN A 111 11.96 -10.62 -14.09
C GLN A 111 12.36 -11.06 -15.51
N ASN A 112 13.64 -11.31 -15.76
CA ASN A 112 14.20 -11.70 -17.07
C ASN A 112 14.83 -13.11 -17.06
N LYS A 113 14.29 -14.04 -16.29
CA LYS A 113 14.60 -15.48 -16.41
C LYS A 113 13.37 -16.26 -16.84
#